data_AF-A0A947HI49-F1
#
_entry.id   AF-A0A947HI49-F1
#
_cell.length_a   1.000
_cell.length_b   1.000
_cell.length_c   1.000
_cell.angle_alpha   90.00
_cell.angle_beta   90.00
_cell.angle_gamma   90.00
#
_symmetry.space_group_name_H-M   'P 1'
#
loop_
_entity.id
_entity.type
_entity.pdbx_description
1 polymer ?
#
loop_
_entity_poly.entity_id
_entity_poly.type
_entity_poly.pdbx_seq_one_letter_code
_entity_poly.pdbx_strand_id
1 'polypeptide(L)'
;MNIVKRFGPLAGLIATLLTTTTLAAVPETFPVQGLLTTSAGQPAPDGSYVAVFTIWDDETDGAQLWKETLGIVVADGVFSAVLGRDIVLPTAAFDDGTARWLQVQLGTEPPLPRRSLDAVPYALVSRRLGCTGCVDAAHLDAASVQALVASWGFVHASALAPVATSGTFASLSAIPADLADGDDDTKYTGANFALSGQACTAGRYVTGTDANGLPVCSASSNQADNAIGWMTIHASAAAACRGSTASGGTGCCGNSVRVRNTSSALTCTQICSGAGETCDAEVSVWGRAGKATANGELVGSFYNYGCGNAGNGGSEVNAADGDAQTAGYWSFCCCRK
;
A
#
# COMPACT_ATOMS: atom_id res chain seq x y z
N MET A 1 -58.39 -10.84 -43.70
CA MET A 1 -58.71 -9.42 -43.40
C MET A 1 -58.12 -9.13 -42.03
N ASN A 2 -56.86 -8.69 -42.00
CA ASN A 2 -56.08 -8.56 -40.77
C ASN A 2 -56.15 -7.11 -40.27
N ILE A 3 -56.71 -6.93 -39.08
CA ILE A 3 -56.82 -5.63 -38.39
C ILE A 3 -55.51 -5.40 -37.64
N VAL A 4 -54.75 -4.37 -38.03
CA VAL A 4 -53.57 -3.87 -37.32
C VAL A 4 -53.98 -2.63 -36.52
N LYS A 5 -53.90 -2.68 -35.19
CA LYS A 5 -54.12 -1.51 -34.32
C LYS A 5 -52.81 -0.72 -34.16
N ARG A 6 -52.83 0.56 -34.50
CA ARG A 6 -51.75 1.54 -34.27
C ARG A 6 -51.95 2.22 -32.91
N PHE A 7 -50.92 2.24 -32.07
CA PHE A 7 -50.87 3.09 -30.87
C PHE A 7 -50.16 4.41 -31.21
N GLY A 8 -50.79 5.55 -30.88
CA GLY A 8 -50.20 6.89 -30.97
C GLY A 8 -49.68 7.37 -29.60
N PRO A 9 -48.72 8.30 -29.54
CA PRO A 9 -48.08 8.70 -28.28
C PRO A 9 -48.91 9.77 -27.53
N LEU A 10 -49.01 9.62 -26.20
CA LEU A 10 -49.53 10.65 -25.31
C LEU A 10 -48.48 11.75 -25.10
N ALA A 11 -48.85 13.00 -25.39
CA ALA A 11 -48.10 14.19 -25.03
C ALA A 11 -48.35 14.56 -23.56
N GLY A 12 -47.32 14.49 -22.72
CA GLY A 12 -47.36 14.92 -21.31
C GLY A 12 -47.03 16.40 -21.16
N LEU A 13 -47.95 17.14 -20.56
CA LEU A 13 -47.84 18.56 -20.22
C LEU A 13 -46.90 18.75 -19.01
N ILE A 14 -45.74 19.37 -19.21
CA ILE A 14 -44.80 19.74 -18.13
C ILE A 14 -45.20 21.11 -17.57
N ALA A 15 -45.63 21.15 -16.31
CA ALA A 15 -45.92 22.39 -15.59
C ALA A 15 -44.66 22.91 -14.88
N THR A 16 -44.11 24.02 -15.38
CA THR A 16 -42.91 24.67 -14.83
C THR A 16 -43.29 25.53 -13.62
N LEU A 17 -42.86 25.11 -12.42
CA LEU A 17 -43.06 25.84 -11.17
C LEU A 17 -42.01 26.96 -11.06
N LEU A 18 -42.37 28.21 -11.38
CA LEU A 18 -41.52 29.37 -11.15
C LEU A 18 -41.56 29.76 -9.66
N THR A 19 -40.54 29.36 -8.91
CA THR A 19 -40.30 29.87 -7.55
C THR A 19 -39.66 31.25 -7.64
N THR A 20 -40.40 32.31 -7.30
CA THR A 20 -39.83 33.64 -7.11
C THR A 20 -39.12 33.70 -5.75
N THR A 21 -37.80 33.74 -5.77
CA THR A 21 -37.01 34.02 -4.57
C THR A 21 -37.17 35.49 -4.20
N THR A 22 -37.91 35.77 -3.13
CA THR A 22 -37.97 37.11 -2.54
C THR A 22 -36.67 37.34 -1.76
N LEU A 23 -35.79 38.19 -2.27
CA LEU A 23 -34.65 38.70 -1.50
C LEU A 23 -35.17 39.65 -0.41
N ALA A 24 -35.06 39.25 0.84
CA ALA A 24 -35.32 40.16 1.97
C ALA A 24 -34.25 41.27 1.96
N ALA A 25 -34.68 42.52 1.76
CA ALA A 25 -33.79 43.67 1.85
C ALA A 25 -33.54 44.00 3.33
N VAL A 26 -32.27 43.98 3.76
CA VAL A 26 -31.86 44.44 5.08
C VAL A 26 -32.00 45.97 5.13
N PRO A 27 -32.62 46.55 6.17
CA PRO A 27 -32.76 48.02 6.28
C PRO A 27 -31.39 48.72 6.30
N GLU A 28 -31.17 49.68 5.39
CA GLU A 28 -29.93 50.48 5.30
C GLU A 28 -29.95 51.69 6.25
N THR A 29 -30.32 51.45 7.50
CA THR A 29 -30.51 52.48 8.53
C THR A 29 -29.78 52.11 9.81
N PHE A 30 -29.27 53.09 10.56
CA PHE A 30 -28.66 52.83 11.86
C PHE A 30 -29.17 53.77 12.96
N PRO A 31 -29.34 53.27 14.20
CA PRO A 31 -29.75 54.09 15.32
C PRO A 31 -28.59 54.95 15.84
N VAL A 32 -28.90 56.17 16.28
CA VAL A 32 -28.02 57.09 16.98
C VAL A 32 -28.68 57.53 18.27
N GLN A 33 -27.94 57.51 19.36
CA GLN A 33 -28.36 58.03 20.66
C GLN A 33 -27.29 58.97 21.22
N GLY A 34 -27.72 59.95 22.00
CA GLY A 34 -26.80 60.89 22.64
C GLY A 34 -27.44 61.65 23.78
N LEU A 35 -26.58 62.22 24.62
CA LEU A 35 -26.94 63.15 25.68
C LEU A 35 -26.65 64.58 25.22
N LEU A 36 -27.66 65.42 25.28
CA LEU A 36 -27.59 66.85 25.04
C LEU A 36 -27.51 67.58 26.37
N THR A 37 -26.54 68.48 26.49
CA THR A 37 -26.37 69.33 27.65
C THR A 37 -26.37 70.80 27.24
N THR A 38 -26.94 71.65 28.09
CA THR A 38 -26.83 73.10 28.00
C THR A 38 -25.39 73.56 28.25
N SER A 39 -25.08 74.83 27.94
CA SER A 39 -23.77 75.44 28.22
C SER A 39 -23.42 75.47 29.72
N ALA A 40 -24.40 75.33 30.61
CA ALA A 40 -24.22 75.21 32.06
C ALA A 40 -23.99 73.76 32.52
N GLY A 41 -23.87 72.80 31.60
CA GLY A 41 -23.65 71.39 31.88
C GLY A 41 -24.88 70.62 32.38
N GLN A 42 -26.06 71.25 32.39
CA GLN A 42 -27.33 70.59 32.74
C GLN A 42 -27.92 69.88 31.53
N PRO A 43 -28.69 68.79 31.69
CA PRO A 43 -29.42 68.15 30.59
C PRO A 43 -30.26 69.15 29.80
N ALA A 44 -30.35 68.96 28.49
CA ALA A 44 -31.23 69.76 27.66
C ALA A 44 -32.70 69.57 28.09
N PRO A 45 -33.54 70.62 28.05
CA PRO A 45 -34.95 70.51 28.41
C PRO A 45 -35.69 69.46 27.60
N ASP A 46 -36.70 68.86 28.22
CA ASP A 46 -37.57 67.90 27.54
C ASP A 46 -38.41 68.60 26.47
N GLY A 47 -38.53 67.97 25.31
CA GLY A 47 -39.33 68.51 24.22
C GLY A 47 -38.97 67.97 22.84
N SER A 48 -39.66 68.49 21.83
CA SER A 48 -39.39 68.18 20.43
C SER A 48 -38.42 69.17 19.82
N TYR A 49 -37.37 68.67 19.20
CA TYR A 49 -36.34 69.43 18.52
C TYR A 49 -36.25 69.03 17.06
N VAL A 50 -35.82 69.95 16.20
CA VAL A 50 -35.42 69.64 14.82
C VAL A 50 -33.91 69.51 14.79
N ALA A 51 -33.42 68.31 14.48
CA ALA A 51 -31.99 68.01 14.41
C ALA A 51 -31.56 67.78 12.96
N VAL A 52 -30.45 68.41 12.59
CA VAL A 52 -29.76 68.19 11.32
C VAL A 52 -28.55 67.31 11.60
N PHE A 53 -28.54 66.12 10.99
CA PHE A 53 -27.44 65.17 11.05
C PHE A 53 -26.64 65.26 9.76
N THR A 54 -25.31 65.33 9.87
CA THR A 54 -24.39 65.36 8.73
C THR A 54 -23.23 64.40 8.93
N ILE A 55 -22.82 63.72 7.87
CA ILE A 55 -21.68 62.82 7.86
C ILE A 55 -20.55 63.45 7.05
N TRP A 56 -19.34 63.41 7.60
CA TRP A 56 -18.14 64.02 7.06
C TRP A 56 -17.01 62.99 6.91
N ASP A 57 -16.07 63.26 6.02
CA ASP A 57 -14.87 62.44 5.75
C ASP A 57 -13.60 62.91 6.49
N ASP A 58 -13.70 63.93 7.35
CA ASP A 58 -12.65 64.36 8.28
C ASP A 58 -13.24 65.02 9.55
N GLU A 59 -12.48 64.99 10.65
CA GLU A 59 -12.88 65.53 11.95
C GLU A 59 -13.07 67.05 11.95
N THR A 60 -12.36 67.80 11.10
CA THR A 60 -12.37 69.27 11.12
C THR A 60 -12.64 69.86 9.74
N ASP A 61 -11.89 69.48 8.71
CA ASP A 61 -11.87 70.18 7.41
C ASP A 61 -12.43 69.36 6.23
N GLY A 62 -13.21 68.32 6.54
CA GLY A 62 -13.72 67.36 5.57
C GLY A 62 -14.83 67.87 4.65
N ALA A 63 -15.12 67.09 3.61
CA ALA A 63 -16.30 67.22 2.79
C ALA A 63 -17.51 66.53 3.43
N GLN A 64 -18.69 67.16 3.28
CA GLN A 64 -19.95 66.57 3.72
C GLN A 64 -20.38 65.48 2.73
N LEU A 65 -20.47 64.24 3.20
CA LEU A 65 -20.87 63.09 2.40
C LEU A 65 -22.39 62.88 2.38
N TRP A 66 -23.08 63.24 3.47
CA TRP A 66 -24.52 63.03 3.61
C TRP A 66 -25.13 63.97 4.64
N LYS A 67 -26.44 64.23 4.51
CA LYS A 67 -27.22 65.10 5.38
C LYS A 67 -28.67 64.62 5.48
N GLU A 68 -29.22 64.63 6.69
CA GLU A 68 -30.63 64.37 6.98
C GLU A 68 -31.15 65.31 8.06
N THR A 69 -32.42 65.68 7.99
CA THR A 69 -33.07 66.54 8.99
C THR A 69 -34.28 65.80 9.55
N LEU A 70 -34.27 65.58 10.87
CA LEU A 70 -35.27 64.79 11.56
C LEU A 70 -35.84 65.57 12.74
N GLY A 71 -37.12 65.34 13.04
CA GLY A 71 -37.69 65.67 14.33
C GLY A 71 -37.27 64.63 15.36
N ILE A 72 -36.67 65.07 16.47
CA ILE A 72 -36.29 64.22 17.60
C ILE A 72 -37.02 64.66 18.86
N VAL A 73 -37.31 63.71 19.75
CA VAL A 73 -37.82 63.99 21.09
C VAL A 73 -36.68 63.81 22.07
N VAL A 74 -36.46 64.80 22.92
CA VAL A 74 -35.46 64.79 24.00
C VAL A 74 -36.20 64.60 25.32
N ALA A 75 -35.71 63.67 26.14
CA ALA A 75 -36.20 63.43 27.50
C ALA A 75 -35.00 63.19 28.43
N ASP A 76 -34.93 63.91 29.54
CA ASP A 76 -33.79 63.96 30.46
C ASP A 76 -32.45 64.24 29.74
N GLY A 77 -32.51 65.08 28.71
CA GLY A 77 -31.38 65.39 27.83
C GLY A 77 -31.01 64.29 26.84
N VAL A 78 -31.61 63.11 26.87
CA VAL A 78 -31.30 61.99 25.97
C VAL A 78 -32.18 62.04 24.72
N PHE A 79 -31.59 61.77 23.56
CA PHE A 79 -32.33 61.56 22.31
C PHE A 79 -32.01 60.21 21.67
N SER A 80 -32.93 59.73 20.84
CA SER A 80 -32.74 58.58 19.96
C SER A 80 -33.29 58.90 18.58
N ALA A 81 -32.50 58.63 17.54
CA ALA A 81 -32.86 58.81 16.13
C ALA A 81 -32.44 57.59 15.32
N VAL A 82 -33.07 57.36 14.17
CA VAL A 82 -32.66 56.34 13.20
C VAL A 82 -32.32 57.07 11.90
N LEU A 83 -31.05 57.02 11.52
CA LEU A 83 -30.53 57.71 10.34
C LEU A 83 -30.68 56.84 9.10
N GLY A 84 -30.89 57.49 7.95
CA GLY A 84 -31.05 56.81 6.66
C GLY A 84 -32.49 56.44 6.32
N ARG A 85 -33.46 56.80 7.18
CA ARG A 85 -34.87 56.43 7.02
C ARG A 85 -35.58 57.30 5.99
N ASP A 86 -35.38 58.61 6.05
CA ASP A 86 -36.07 59.57 5.18
C ASP A 86 -35.18 59.93 3.98
N ILE A 87 -33.86 60.03 4.22
CA ILE A 87 -32.85 60.21 3.17
C ILE A 87 -31.92 59.01 3.19
N VAL A 88 -31.98 58.18 2.14
CA VAL A 88 -31.13 56.98 1.99
C VAL A 88 -29.65 57.35 2.18
N LEU A 89 -28.96 56.60 3.04
CA LEU A 89 -27.52 56.72 3.25
C LEU A 89 -26.80 56.10 2.04
N PRO A 90 -25.97 56.86 1.30
CA PRO A 90 -25.23 56.30 0.19
C PRO A 90 -24.16 55.35 0.74
N THR A 91 -24.13 54.10 0.27
CA THR A 91 -23.09 53.13 0.66
C THR A 91 -21.68 53.61 0.31
N ALA A 92 -21.56 54.45 -0.72
CA ALA A 92 -20.32 55.11 -1.13
C ALA A 92 -19.75 56.05 -0.05
N ALA A 93 -20.56 56.47 0.92
CA ALA A 93 -20.05 57.21 2.06
C ALA A 93 -19.26 56.33 3.04
N PHE A 94 -19.18 55.00 2.86
CA PHE A 94 -18.54 54.10 3.83
C PHE A 94 -17.63 53.02 3.19
N ASP A 95 -17.49 52.99 1.86
CA ASP A 95 -16.88 51.87 1.13
C ASP A 95 -15.37 52.00 0.86
N ASP A 96 -14.74 53.10 1.26
CA ASP A 96 -13.30 53.35 1.11
C ASP A 96 -12.45 52.92 2.31
N GLY A 97 -13.07 52.41 3.38
CA GLY A 97 -12.37 51.94 4.58
C GLY A 97 -11.81 53.04 5.48
N THR A 98 -12.19 54.30 5.29
CA THR A 98 -11.72 55.43 6.10
C THR A 98 -12.73 55.85 7.17
N ALA A 99 -12.25 56.52 8.23
CA ALA A 99 -13.07 56.97 9.35
C ALA A 99 -14.16 57.96 8.90
N ARG A 100 -15.28 58.04 9.64
CA ARG A 100 -16.40 58.93 9.34
C ARG A 100 -16.84 59.65 10.59
N TRP A 101 -17.30 60.89 10.41
CA TRP A 101 -17.67 61.75 11.52
C TRP A 101 -19.10 62.23 11.41
N LEU A 102 -19.87 62.04 12.49
CA LEU A 102 -21.23 62.56 12.63
C LEU A 102 -21.21 63.93 13.31
N GLN A 103 -21.89 64.89 12.71
CA GLN A 103 -22.17 66.18 13.32
C GLN A 103 -23.68 66.38 13.46
N VAL A 104 -24.07 66.92 14.62
CA VAL A 104 -25.46 67.19 14.98
C VAL A 104 -25.62 68.69 15.19
N GLN A 105 -26.64 69.28 14.57
CA GLN A 105 -27.04 70.66 14.78
C GLN A 105 -28.51 70.72 15.18
N LEU A 106 -28.85 71.49 16.20
CA LEU A 106 -30.24 71.63 16.69
C LEU A 106 -30.81 72.97 16.23
N GLY A 107 -31.82 72.94 15.37
CA GLY A 107 -32.47 74.15 14.84
C GLY A 107 -31.45 75.12 14.23
N THR A 108 -31.36 76.33 14.81
CA THR A 108 -30.43 77.39 14.38
C THR A 108 -29.20 77.53 15.28
N GLU A 109 -29.04 76.66 16.29
CA GLU A 109 -27.87 76.66 17.17
C GLU A 109 -26.59 76.31 16.41
N PRO A 110 -25.41 76.70 16.92
CA PRO A 110 -24.13 76.24 16.38
C PRO A 110 -24.06 74.71 16.34
N PRO A 111 -23.46 74.11 15.30
CA PRO A 111 -23.32 72.67 15.23
C PRO A 111 -22.41 72.16 16.36
N LEU A 112 -22.76 71.00 16.92
CA LEU A 112 -21.94 70.33 17.93
C LEU A 112 -20.64 69.78 17.30
N PRO A 113 -19.58 69.58 18.11
CA PRO A 113 -18.36 68.94 17.64
C PRO A 113 -18.63 67.58 16.98
N ARG A 114 -17.91 67.31 15.89
CA ARG A 114 -17.96 66.04 15.16
C ARG A 114 -17.56 64.88 16.08
N ARG A 115 -18.24 63.75 15.94
CA ARG A 115 -17.95 62.50 16.66
C ARG A 115 -17.67 61.39 15.67
N SER A 116 -16.62 60.60 15.92
CA SER A 116 -16.32 59.43 15.10
C SER A 116 -17.50 58.44 15.11
N LEU A 117 -17.79 57.87 13.95
CA LEU A 117 -18.70 56.75 13.78
C LEU A 117 -17.91 55.46 13.95
N ASP A 118 -18.43 54.54 14.78
CA ASP A 118 -17.84 53.23 15.02
C ASP A 118 -18.41 52.17 14.06
N ALA A 119 -18.16 50.88 14.31
CA ALA A 119 -18.42 49.77 13.38
C ALA A 119 -19.87 49.63 12.86
N VAL A 120 -20.88 50.22 13.54
CA VAL A 120 -22.31 50.02 13.22
C VAL A 120 -22.68 50.54 11.82
N PRO A 121 -22.41 51.82 11.45
CA PRO A 121 -22.59 52.28 10.07
C PRO A 121 -21.80 51.51 9.01
N TYR A 122 -20.59 51.05 9.32
CA TYR A 122 -19.75 50.30 8.37
C TYR A 122 -20.30 48.89 8.06
N ALA A 123 -21.14 48.33 8.93
CA ALA A 123 -21.82 47.06 8.67
C ALA A 123 -22.73 47.11 7.43
N LEU A 124 -23.19 48.30 7.01
CA LEU A 124 -23.97 48.49 5.78
C LEU A 124 -23.18 48.10 4.52
N VAL A 125 -21.85 48.15 4.58
CA VAL A 125 -20.96 47.81 3.46
C VAL A 125 -20.72 46.29 3.35
N SER A 126 -21.08 45.50 4.38
CA SER A 126 -20.87 44.03 4.40
C SER A 126 -21.57 43.28 3.25
N ARG A 127 -22.69 43.83 2.73
CA ARG A 127 -23.41 43.29 1.56
C ARG A 127 -22.65 43.44 0.24
N ARG A 128 -21.59 44.26 0.21
CA ARG A 128 -20.76 44.55 -0.98
C ARG A 128 -19.30 44.11 -0.83
N LEU A 129 -19.00 43.16 0.04
CA LEU A 129 -17.83 42.32 -0.23
C LEU A 129 -18.11 41.61 -1.56
N GLY A 130 -17.73 42.26 -2.67
CA GLY A 130 -17.74 41.67 -3.99
C GLY A 130 -16.94 40.40 -3.85
N CYS A 131 -17.61 39.26 -3.96
CA CYS A 131 -16.97 38.01 -3.65
C CYS A 131 -15.97 37.69 -4.76
N THR A 132 -14.72 38.09 -4.56
CA THR A 132 -13.58 37.68 -5.37
C THR A 132 -13.32 36.21 -5.06
N GLY A 133 -14.06 35.32 -5.72
CA GLY A 133 -13.93 33.86 -5.60
C GLY A 133 -15.20 33.09 -5.24
N CYS A 134 -16.39 33.71 -5.21
CA CYS A 134 -17.61 32.94 -5.02
C CYS A 134 -17.93 32.14 -6.27
N VAL A 135 -18.19 30.84 -6.07
CA VAL A 135 -18.73 29.95 -7.08
C VAL A 135 -20.25 30.17 -7.12
N ASP A 136 -20.75 30.73 -8.21
CA ASP A 136 -22.19 30.84 -8.49
C ASP A 136 -22.62 29.80 -9.53
N ALA A 137 -23.91 29.82 -9.91
CA ALA A 137 -24.45 28.88 -10.90
C ALA A 137 -23.79 29.01 -12.28
N ALA A 138 -23.16 30.14 -12.63
CA ALA A 138 -22.41 30.29 -13.88
C ALA A 138 -21.03 29.61 -13.84
N HIS A 139 -20.51 29.34 -12.64
CA HIS A 139 -19.30 28.53 -12.45
C HIS A 139 -19.58 27.03 -12.46
N LEU A 140 -20.86 26.64 -12.48
CA LEU A 140 -21.29 25.27 -12.65
C LEU A 140 -21.67 25.06 -14.11
N ASP A 141 -20.86 24.30 -14.84
CA ASP A 141 -21.25 23.86 -16.17
C ASP A 141 -22.49 22.95 -16.06
N ALA A 142 -23.59 23.40 -16.63
CA ALA A 142 -24.87 22.70 -16.56
C ALA A 142 -24.75 21.28 -17.14
N ALA A 143 -23.91 21.09 -18.17
CA ALA A 143 -23.67 19.76 -18.75
C ALA A 143 -22.92 18.84 -17.77
N SER A 144 -21.91 19.35 -17.08
CA SER A 144 -21.14 18.63 -16.06
C SER A 144 -22.00 18.26 -14.85
N VAL A 145 -22.83 19.18 -14.36
CA VAL A 145 -23.77 18.90 -13.27
C VAL A 145 -24.81 17.88 -13.71
N GLN A 146 -25.34 17.99 -14.93
CA GLN A 146 -26.33 17.06 -15.45
C GLN A 146 -25.73 15.67 -15.71
N ALA A 147 -24.47 15.57 -16.11
CA ALA A 147 -23.75 14.30 -16.25
C ALA A 147 -23.55 13.61 -14.88
N LEU A 148 -23.19 14.35 -13.84
CA LEU A 148 -23.01 13.81 -12.49
C LEU A 148 -24.34 13.35 -11.87
N VAL A 149 -25.39 14.16 -12.03
CA VAL A 149 -26.73 13.82 -11.51
C VAL A 149 -27.36 12.67 -12.29
N ALA A 150 -27.19 12.62 -13.62
CA ALA A 150 -27.70 11.55 -14.46
C ALA A 150 -27.05 10.18 -14.14
N SER A 151 -25.80 10.19 -13.66
CA SER A 151 -25.10 8.96 -13.25
C SER A 151 -25.33 8.59 -11.79
N TRP A 152 -26.11 9.37 -11.02
CA TRP A 152 -26.30 9.19 -9.57
C TRP A 152 -24.98 9.17 -8.78
N GLY A 153 -23.91 9.77 -9.33
CA GLY A 153 -22.57 9.70 -8.76
C GLY A 153 -21.80 8.40 -9.03
N PHE A 154 -22.34 7.48 -9.86
CA PHE A 154 -21.62 6.30 -10.31
C PHE A 154 -20.77 6.59 -11.55
N VAL A 155 -19.64 5.89 -11.66
CA VAL A 155 -18.78 5.93 -12.85
C VAL A 155 -19.46 5.16 -13.98
N HIS A 156 -19.60 5.77 -15.17
CA HIS A 156 -20.15 5.09 -16.33
C HIS A 156 -19.23 3.95 -16.77
N ALA A 157 -19.81 2.82 -17.21
CA ALA A 157 -19.04 1.70 -17.75
C ALA A 157 -18.12 2.11 -18.92
N SER A 158 -18.48 3.15 -19.68
CA SER A 158 -17.66 3.73 -20.75
C SER A 158 -16.41 4.47 -20.25
N ALA A 159 -16.37 4.85 -18.98
CA ALA A 159 -15.21 5.49 -18.35
C ALA A 159 -14.27 4.48 -17.67
N LEU A 160 -14.68 3.20 -17.58
CA LEU A 160 -13.82 2.13 -17.08
C LEU A 160 -12.84 1.70 -18.17
N ALA A 161 -11.61 1.36 -17.78
CA ALA A 161 -10.68 0.70 -18.68
C ALA A 161 -11.29 -0.64 -19.16
N PRO A 162 -11.06 -1.07 -20.42
CA PRO A 162 -11.64 -2.30 -20.98
C PRO A 162 -11.40 -3.56 -20.13
N VAL A 163 -10.31 -3.61 -19.36
CA VAL A 163 -10.00 -4.70 -18.42
C VAL A 163 -10.99 -4.82 -17.26
N ALA A 164 -11.57 -3.72 -16.82
CA ALA A 164 -12.50 -3.72 -15.69
C ALA A 164 -13.80 -4.49 -15.99
N THR A 165 -14.14 -4.68 -17.26
CA THR A 165 -15.37 -5.38 -17.69
C THR A 165 -15.09 -6.71 -18.37
N SER A 166 -13.97 -6.83 -19.11
CA SER A 166 -13.64 -8.06 -19.82
C SER A 166 -12.88 -9.08 -18.96
N GLY A 167 -12.07 -8.61 -18.00
CA GLY A 167 -11.19 -9.48 -17.21
C GLY A 167 -10.12 -10.22 -18.04
N THR A 168 -9.96 -9.90 -19.32
CA THR A 168 -8.99 -10.57 -20.21
C THR A 168 -7.66 -9.84 -20.20
N PHE A 169 -6.55 -10.57 -20.27
CA PHE A 169 -5.22 -9.95 -20.34
C PHE A 169 -5.07 -9.03 -21.56
N ALA A 170 -5.66 -9.41 -22.70
CA ALA A 170 -5.65 -8.65 -23.95
C ALA A 170 -6.28 -7.24 -23.87
N SER A 171 -7.00 -6.94 -22.78
CA SER A 171 -7.66 -5.65 -22.55
C SER A 171 -6.83 -4.68 -21.70
N LEU A 172 -5.65 -5.11 -21.24
CA LEU A 172 -4.68 -4.28 -20.55
C LEU A 172 -4.00 -3.31 -21.51
N SER A 173 -3.68 -2.12 -21.02
CA SER A 173 -2.90 -1.12 -21.74
C SER A 173 -1.50 -1.01 -21.14
N ALA A 174 -0.52 -0.54 -21.93
CA ALA A 174 0.87 -0.37 -21.50
C ALA A 174 1.54 -1.65 -21.00
N ILE A 175 1.20 -2.78 -21.63
CA ILE A 175 1.84 -4.07 -21.39
C ILE A 175 3.29 -3.97 -21.89
N PRO A 176 4.31 -4.31 -21.07
CA PRO A 176 5.68 -4.46 -21.55
C PRO A 176 5.75 -5.37 -22.77
N ALA A 177 6.67 -5.11 -23.70
CA ALA A 177 6.76 -5.86 -24.96
C ALA A 177 6.88 -7.38 -24.74
N ASP A 178 7.62 -7.78 -23.71
CA ASP A 178 7.85 -9.18 -23.33
C ASP A 178 6.61 -9.88 -22.71
N LEU A 179 5.52 -9.16 -22.52
CA LEU A 179 4.25 -9.70 -21.99
C LEU A 179 3.08 -9.44 -22.94
N ALA A 180 3.33 -8.82 -24.09
CA ALA A 180 2.28 -8.33 -24.99
C ALA A 180 1.50 -9.43 -25.71
N ASP A 181 2.01 -10.67 -25.70
CA ASP A 181 1.41 -11.83 -26.35
C ASP A 181 0.40 -12.60 -25.46
N GLY A 182 0.24 -12.20 -24.20
CA GLY A 182 -0.79 -12.76 -23.33
C GLY A 182 -0.32 -13.90 -22.43
N ASP A 183 0.98 -13.96 -22.11
CA ASP A 183 1.66 -15.07 -21.42
C ASP A 183 1.64 -16.43 -22.14
N ASP A 184 1.08 -16.44 -23.36
CA ASP A 184 1.05 -17.53 -24.34
C ASP A 184 2.42 -17.80 -25.00
N ASP A 185 3.50 -17.46 -24.29
CA ASP A 185 4.90 -17.73 -24.63
C ASP A 185 5.14 -19.26 -24.66
N THR A 186 4.65 -19.95 -25.68
CA THR A 186 4.92 -21.39 -25.90
C THR A 186 6.39 -21.67 -26.24
N LYS A 187 7.25 -20.64 -26.27
CA LYS A 187 8.67 -20.71 -26.64
C LYS A 187 9.55 -19.97 -25.64
N TYR A 188 9.75 -20.59 -24.48
CA TYR A 188 10.63 -20.11 -23.42
C TYR A 188 12.11 -20.21 -23.80
N THR A 189 12.85 -19.10 -23.64
CA THR A 189 14.26 -18.95 -24.04
C THR A 189 15.27 -19.22 -22.92
N GLY A 190 14.80 -19.54 -21.72
CA GLY A 190 15.63 -19.82 -20.55
C GLY A 190 16.05 -18.64 -19.70
N ALA A 191 15.64 -17.42 -20.06
CA ALA A 191 15.86 -16.24 -19.23
C ALA A 191 14.74 -16.03 -18.17
N ASN A 192 13.56 -16.62 -18.35
CA ASN A 192 12.32 -16.15 -17.68
C ASN A 192 11.58 -17.26 -16.90
N PHE A 193 12.30 -18.00 -16.05
CA PHE A 193 11.78 -19.01 -15.10
C PHE A 193 11.69 -20.47 -15.63
N ALA A 194 12.01 -21.41 -14.74
CA ALA A 194 12.24 -22.80 -15.03
C ALA A 194 10.97 -23.64 -14.79
N LEU A 195 10.48 -24.32 -15.84
CA LEU A 195 9.49 -25.42 -15.83
C LEU A 195 8.04 -25.09 -16.26
N SER A 196 7.80 -24.19 -17.21
CA SER A 196 6.53 -24.07 -17.92
C SER A 196 6.34 -25.21 -18.95
N GLY A 197 5.83 -26.36 -18.49
CA GLY A 197 5.52 -27.52 -19.35
C GLY A 197 6.72 -28.41 -19.72
N GLN A 198 7.90 -28.07 -19.23
CA GLN A 198 9.11 -28.88 -19.35
C GLN A 198 9.23 -29.76 -18.10
N ALA A 199 9.30 -31.07 -18.30
CA ALA A 199 9.46 -32.02 -17.22
C ALA A 199 10.55 -33.01 -17.58
N CYS A 200 11.23 -33.51 -16.55
CA CYS A 200 12.06 -34.69 -16.73
C CYS A 200 11.16 -35.89 -17.03
N THR A 201 11.66 -36.84 -17.84
CA THR A 201 10.98 -38.10 -18.09
C THR A 201 10.59 -38.76 -16.75
N ALA A 202 9.44 -39.44 -16.69
CA ALA A 202 8.97 -40.09 -15.48
C ALA A 202 10.08 -40.92 -14.80
N GLY A 203 10.31 -40.66 -13.51
CA GLY A 203 11.42 -41.26 -12.76
C GLY A 203 12.74 -40.49 -12.81
N ARG A 204 12.76 -39.24 -13.29
CA ARG A 204 13.92 -38.34 -13.25
C ARG A 204 13.57 -37.02 -12.56
N TYR A 205 14.58 -36.36 -11.99
CA TYR A 205 14.48 -35.11 -11.22
C TYR A 205 15.26 -33.98 -11.90
N VAL A 206 14.77 -32.75 -11.76
CA VAL A 206 15.44 -31.54 -12.23
C VAL A 206 16.59 -31.21 -11.28
N THR A 207 17.81 -31.15 -11.81
CA THR A 207 19.03 -30.79 -11.04
C THR A 207 19.57 -29.40 -11.38
N GLY A 208 19.01 -28.74 -12.39
CA GLY A 208 19.39 -27.40 -12.82
C GLY A 208 18.77 -27.06 -14.18
N THR A 209 19.22 -25.95 -14.78
CA THR A 209 18.85 -25.50 -16.12
C THR A 209 20.11 -25.24 -16.96
N ASP A 210 20.09 -25.57 -18.25
CA ASP A 210 21.21 -25.26 -19.14
C ASP A 210 21.20 -23.78 -19.63
N ALA A 211 22.18 -23.39 -20.44
CA ALA A 211 22.30 -22.03 -20.97
C ALA A 211 21.14 -21.62 -21.92
N ASN A 212 20.31 -22.58 -22.34
CA ASN A 212 19.12 -22.36 -23.15
C ASN A 212 17.83 -22.49 -22.32
N GLY A 213 17.94 -22.68 -21.00
CA GLY A 213 16.81 -22.82 -20.08
C GLY A 213 16.13 -24.18 -20.04
N LEU A 214 16.70 -25.21 -20.66
CA LEU A 214 16.13 -26.55 -20.61
C LEU A 214 16.45 -27.22 -19.26
N PRO A 215 15.53 -28.01 -18.69
CA PRO A 215 15.78 -28.72 -17.44
C PRO A 215 16.88 -29.77 -17.63
N VAL A 216 17.91 -29.68 -16.80
CA VAL A 216 18.93 -30.73 -16.68
C VAL A 216 18.35 -31.83 -15.79
N CYS A 217 18.16 -33.01 -16.37
CA CYS A 217 17.47 -34.12 -15.71
C CYS A 217 18.42 -35.24 -15.28
N SER A 218 18.31 -35.67 -14.02
CA SER A 218 19.04 -36.81 -13.45
C SER A 218 18.08 -37.92 -13.04
N ALA A 219 18.51 -39.18 -13.04
CA ALA A 219 17.68 -40.33 -12.66
C ALA A 219 17.28 -40.33 -11.17
N SER A 220 18.08 -39.72 -10.32
CA SER A 220 17.86 -39.54 -8.89
C SER A 220 19.05 -38.76 -8.33
N SER A 221 18.94 -38.37 -7.08
CA SER A 221 20.00 -37.97 -6.16
C SER A 221 21.11 -39.03 -6.01
N ASN A 222 21.69 -39.50 -7.11
CA ASN A 222 22.71 -40.56 -7.09
C ASN A 222 23.80 -40.23 -6.07
N GLN A 223 24.18 -38.97 -5.89
CA GLN A 223 25.13 -38.58 -4.85
C GLN A 223 24.63 -38.85 -3.42
N ALA A 224 23.38 -38.52 -3.07
CA ALA A 224 22.84 -38.77 -1.73
C ALA A 224 22.61 -40.28 -1.49
N ASP A 225 22.07 -40.99 -2.48
CA ASP A 225 21.83 -42.44 -2.39
C ASP A 225 23.16 -43.22 -2.34
N ASN A 226 24.15 -42.81 -3.13
CA ASN A 226 25.50 -43.37 -3.09
C ASN A 226 26.21 -43.07 -1.76
N ALA A 227 26.07 -41.85 -1.23
CA ALA A 227 26.62 -41.49 0.07
C ALA A 227 26.03 -42.35 1.20
N ILE A 228 24.71 -42.60 1.16
CA ILE A 228 24.04 -43.52 2.10
C ILE A 228 24.53 -44.96 1.88
N GLY A 229 24.74 -45.39 0.63
CA GLY A 229 25.33 -46.69 0.29
C GLY A 229 26.71 -46.89 0.93
N TRP A 230 27.63 -45.94 0.73
CA TRP A 230 28.97 -45.96 1.35
C TRP A 230 28.89 -45.97 2.87
N MET A 231 28.08 -45.08 3.46
CA MET A 231 27.89 -45.03 4.91
C MET A 231 27.38 -46.37 5.48
N THR A 232 26.47 -47.04 4.76
CA THR A 232 25.92 -48.33 5.17
C THR A 232 26.98 -49.43 5.18
N ILE A 233 27.85 -49.46 4.17
CA ILE A 233 28.97 -50.42 4.11
C ILE A 233 29.96 -50.15 5.23
N HIS A 234 30.35 -48.89 5.46
CA HIS A 234 31.27 -48.51 6.54
C HIS A 234 30.72 -48.87 7.91
N ALA A 235 29.45 -48.59 8.17
CA ALA A 235 28.77 -48.99 9.40
C ALA A 235 28.71 -50.50 9.58
N SER A 236 28.46 -51.25 8.49
CA SER A 236 28.45 -52.71 8.49
C SER A 236 29.82 -53.30 8.76
N ALA A 237 30.88 -52.73 8.19
CA ALA A 237 32.26 -53.12 8.45
C ALA A 237 32.66 -52.88 9.92
N ALA A 238 32.25 -51.74 10.49
CA ALA A 238 32.42 -51.47 11.92
C ALA A 238 31.73 -52.51 12.81
N ALA A 239 30.49 -52.89 12.48
CA ALA A 239 29.77 -53.94 13.20
C ALA A 239 30.47 -55.32 13.05
N ALA A 240 30.93 -55.67 11.85
CA ALA A 240 31.64 -56.91 11.58
C ALA A 240 32.99 -56.99 12.34
N CYS A 241 33.74 -55.88 12.38
CA CYS A 241 34.97 -55.78 13.16
C CYS A 241 34.73 -55.93 14.66
N ARG A 242 33.64 -55.36 15.17
CA ARG A 242 33.23 -55.55 16.57
C ARG A 242 32.96 -57.03 16.89
N GLY A 243 32.40 -57.79 15.96
CA GLY A 243 32.16 -59.23 16.12
C GLY A 243 33.40 -60.10 15.94
N SER A 244 34.37 -59.64 15.15
CA SER A 244 35.57 -60.41 14.80
C SER A 244 36.74 -60.22 15.78
N THR A 245 36.67 -59.21 16.65
CA THR A 245 37.63 -59.00 17.73
C THR A 245 37.29 -59.93 18.90
N ALA A 246 38.21 -60.83 19.27
CA ALA A 246 37.98 -61.82 20.33
C ALA A 246 37.63 -61.20 21.70
N SER A 247 38.07 -59.96 21.96
CA SER A 247 37.75 -59.19 23.16
C SER A 247 36.51 -58.29 23.00
N GLY A 248 35.86 -58.27 21.84
CA GLY A 248 34.80 -57.31 21.52
C GLY A 248 35.26 -55.86 21.46
N GLY A 249 36.57 -55.62 21.43
CA GLY A 249 37.15 -54.29 21.29
C GLY A 249 37.20 -53.46 22.59
N THR A 250 37.35 -54.09 23.75
CA THR A 250 37.48 -53.38 25.04
C THR A 250 38.73 -52.49 25.10
N GLY A 251 38.61 -51.27 25.61
CA GLY A 251 39.72 -50.32 25.77
C GLY A 251 39.24 -48.91 26.15
N CYS A 252 40.17 -47.98 26.35
CA CYS A 252 39.86 -46.58 26.66
C CYS A 252 39.56 -45.71 25.42
N CYS A 253 39.78 -46.25 24.21
CA CYS A 253 39.68 -45.55 22.94
C CYS A 253 38.83 -46.36 21.96
N GLY A 254 38.23 -45.67 20.98
CA GLY A 254 37.53 -46.33 19.89
C GLY A 254 38.49 -47.12 19.01
N ASN A 255 38.09 -48.33 18.63
CA ASN A 255 38.79 -49.10 17.61
C ASN A 255 38.43 -48.57 16.23
N SER A 256 39.37 -48.68 15.31
CA SER A 256 39.28 -48.11 13.96
C SER A 256 38.98 -49.20 12.95
N VAL A 257 38.10 -48.91 12.00
CA VAL A 257 37.98 -49.68 10.77
C VAL A 257 38.67 -48.91 9.66
N ARG A 258 39.60 -49.57 8.97
CA ARG A 258 40.39 -48.95 7.90
C ARG A 258 40.11 -49.65 6.59
N VAL A 259 39.99 -48.88 5.52
CA VAL A 259 39.84 -49.41 4.17
C VAL A 259 41.08 -50.24 3.81
N ARG A 260 40.86 -51.44 3.28
CA ARG A 260 41.91 -52.24 2.66
C ARG A 260 41.80 -52.16 1.15
N ASN A 261 42.78 -51.51 0.52
CA ASN A 261 42.86 -51.45 -0.93
C ASN A 261 43.61 -52.68 -1.46
N THR A 262 42.96 -53.55 -2.23
CA THR A 262 43.63 -54.68 -2.87
C THR A 262 44.66 -54.27 -3.92
N SER A 263 44.57 -53.06 -4.47
CA SER A 263 45.57 -52.51 -5.41
C SER A 263 46.86 -52.04 -4.74
N SER A 264 46.88 -51.77 -3.42
CA SER A 264 48.11 -51.37 -2.70
C SER A 264 48.88 -52.56 -2.13
N ALA A 265 48.32 -53.77 -2.21
CA ALA A 265 48.88 -55.02 -1.70
C ALA A 265 49.32 -55.02 -0.21
N LEU A 266 48.96 -53.99 0.57
CA LEU A 266 49.23 -53.95 2.00
C LEU A 266 48.30 -54.91 2.75
N THR A 267 48.89 -55.64 3.69
CA THR A 267 48.16 -56.46 4.66
C THR A 267 47.51 -55.58 5.72
N CYS A 268 46.48 -56.08 6.40
CA CYS A 268 45.88 -55.34 7.51
C CYS A 268 46.87 -55.14 8.67
N THR A 269 47.81 -56.06 8.87
CA THR A 269 48.94 -55.86 9.80
C THR A 269 49.73 -54.59 9.45
N GLN A 270 50.08 -54.40 8.18
CA GLN A 270 50.81 -53.20 7.72
C GLN A 270 49.95 -51.93 7.81
N ILE A 271 48.66 -52.01 7.46
CA ILE A 271 47.75 -50.86 7.50
C ILE A 271 47.54 -50.39 8.94
N CYS A 272 47.25 -51.29 9.87
CA CYS A 272 47.03 -50.92 11.28
C CYS A 272 48.34 -50.43 11.93
N SER A 273 49.46 -51.12 11.71
CA SER A 273 50.75 -50.71 12.30
C SER A 273 51.24 -49.35 11.79
N GLY A 274 50.96 -49.01 10.53
CA GLY A 274 51.25 -47.67 9.98
C GLY A 274 50.50 -46.54 10.70
N ALA A 275 49.38 -46.85 11.36
CA ALA A 275 48.62 -45.94 12.19
C ALA A 275 48.91 -46.08 13.71
N GLY A 276 49.87 -46.92 14.09
CA GLY A 276 50.18 -47.23 15.49
C GLY A 276 49.13 -48.10 16.19
N GLU A 277 48.38 -48.90 15.44
CA GLU A 277 47.30 -49.76 15.92
C GLU A 277 47.65 -51.25 15.72
N THR A 278 47.08 -52.12 16.55
CA THR A 278 47.21 -53.58 16.41
C THR A 278 46.10 -54.10 15.51
N CYS A 279 46.44 -54.93 14.52
CA CYS A 279 45.42 -55.60 13.73
C CYS A 279 44.84 -56.78 14.51
N ASP A 280 43.52 -56.83 14.59
CA ASP A 280 42.79 -57.95 15.21
C ASP A 280 42.14 -58.88 14.17
N ALA A 281 41.67 -58.34 13.04
CA ALA A 281 41.07 -59.12 11.95
C ALA A 281 41.04 -58.34 10.63
N GLU A 282 40.72 -59.06 9.55
CA GLU A 282 40.23 -58.49 8.30
C GLU A 282 38.80 -58.97 8.05
N VAL A 283 37.95 -58.08 7.57
CA VAL A 283 36.56 -58.40 7.19
C VAL A 283 36.30 -57.94 5.77
N SER A 284 35.55 -58.75 5.03
CA SER A 284 35.01 -58.36 3.74
C SER A 284 33.50 -58.44 3.81
N VAL A 285 32.81 -57.34 3.51
CA VAL A 285 31.35 -57.23 3.64
C VAL A 285 30.70 -56.86 2.31
N TRP A 286 29.50 -57.37 2.09
CA TRP A 286 28.66 -57.07 0.94
C TRP A 286 27.19 -57.08 1.36
N GLY A 287 26.39 -56.18 0.79
CA GLY A 287 24.95 -56.09 1.02
C GLY A 287 24.19 -55.89 -0.29
N ARG A 288 22.95 -56.38 -0.37
CA ARG A 288 22.03 -56.06 -1.46
C ARG A 288 21.33 -54.73 -1.21
N ALA A 289 21.15 -53.95 -2.26
CA ALA A 289 20.30 -52.77 -2.22
C ALA A 289 18.81 -53.17 -2.13
N GLY A 290 18.02 -52.36 -1.41
CA GLY A 290 16.58 -52.56 -1.25
C GLY A 290 16.17 -53.35 0.00
N LYS A 291 14.86 -53.50 0.21
CA LYS A 291 14.29 -54.25 1.34
C LYS A 291 14.09 -55.72 0.97
N ALA A 292 14.29 -56.63 1.92
CA ALA A 292 13.89 -58.03 1.76
C ALA A 292 12.37 -58.13 1.53
N THR A 293 11.97 -59.04 0.65
CA THR A 293 10.57 -59.25 0.24
C THR A 293 10.00 -60.58 0.74
N ALA A 294 10.87 -61.49 1.19
CA ALA A 294 10.48 -62.77 1.75
C ALA A 294 11.39 -63.21 2.90
N ASN A 295 10.87 -64.08 3.77
CA ASN A 295 11.67 -64.72 4.82
C ASN A 295 12.74 -65.63 4.21
N GLY A 296 13.99 -65.47 4.67
CA GLY A 296 15.14 -66.25 4.18
C GLY A 296 15.85 -65.68 2.95
N GLU A 297 15.46 -64.49 2.48
CA GLU A 297 16.14 -63.82 1.37
C GLU A 297 17.58 -63.42 1.76
N LEU A 298 18.55 -63.65 0.86
CA LEU A 298 19.94 -63.24 1.05
C LEU A 298 20.06 -61.72 0.94
N VAL A 299 20.21 -61.03 2.07
CA VAL A 299 20.37 -59.56 2.13
C VAL A 299 21.83 -59.10 2.11
N GLY A 300 22.78 -59.99 2.32
CA GLY A 300 24.19 -59.68 2.36
C GLY A 300 25.04 -60.87 2.75
N SER A 301 26.35 -60.72 2.63
CA SER A 301 27.34 -61.76 2.92
C SER A 301 28.58 -61.13 3.54
N PHE A 302 29.33 -61.91 4.31
CA PHE A 302 30.60 -61.49 4.87
C PHE A 302 31.62 -62.61 4.87
N TYR A 303 32.89 -62.22 4.86
CA TYR A 303 34.03 -63.08 5.18
C TYR A 303 34.85 -62.45 6.30
N ASN A 304 35.46 -63.32 7.11
CA ASN A 304 36.42 -62.98 8.14
C ASN A 304 37.75 -63.67 7.84
N TYR A 305 38.83 -62.90 7.89
CA TYR A 305 40.18 -63.36 7.58
C TYR A 305 41.16 -62.94 8.68
N GLY A 306 42.33 -63.60 8.69
CA GLY A 306 43.45 -63.20 9.51
C GLY A 306 44.19 -62.00 8.91
N CYS A 307 44.83 -61.20 9.76
CA CYS A 307 45.48 -59.93 9.41
C CYS A 307 46.56 -59.97 8.33
N GLY A 308 47.16 -61.15 8.09
CA GLY A 308 48.22 -61.36 7.09
C GLY A 308 47.75 -61.91 5.75
N ASN A 309 46.48 -62.30 5.63
CA ASN A 309 45.96 -62.88 4.40
C ASN A 309 45.52 -61.79 3.41
N ALA A 310 45.48 -62.11 2.12
CA ALA A 310 44.76 -61.33 1.14
C ALA A 310 43.35 -61.92 1.00
N GLY A 311 42.39 -61.34 1.73
CA GLY A 311 40.99 -61.73 1.63
C GLY A 311 40.38 -61.38 0.27
N ASN A 312 39.18 -61.91 0.00
CA ASN A 312 38.45 -61.61 -1.22
C ASN A 312 37.69 -60.28 -1.05
N GLY A 313 38.09 -59.22 -1.74
CA GLY A 313 37.35 -57.95 -1.75
C GLY A 313 37.94 -56.86 -2.64
N GLY A 314 37.09 -55.91 -3.00
CA GLY A 314 37.38 -54.75 -3.82
C GLY A 314 37.99 -53.59 -3.04
N SER A 315 38.34 -52.53 -3.77
CA SER A 315 38.99 -51.33 -3.25
C SER A 315 38.10 -50.12 -3.38
N GLU A 316 37.71 -49.50 -2.26
CA GLU A 316 36.88 -48.29 -2.28
C GLU A 316 37.59 -47.11 -2.95
N VAL A 317 38.90 -46.99 -2.78
CA VAL A 317 39.69 -45.83 -3.24
C VAL A 317 39.66 -45.70 -4.77
N ASN A 318 39.46 -46.80 -5.48
CA ASN A 318 39.40 -46.82 -6.94
C ASN A 318 37.98 -47.05 -7.48
N ALA A 319 36.97 -47.06 -6.60
CA ALA A 319 35.58 -47.30 -6.95
C ALA A 319 34.89 -46.01 -7.38
N ALA A 320 33.95 -46.11 -8.32
CA ALA A 320 33.04 -45.02 -8.62
C ALA A 320 31.99 -44.90 -7.49
N ASP A 321 31.41 -43.71 -7.27
CA ASP A 321 30.44 -43.48 -6.20
C ASP A 321 29.26 -44.47 -6.21
N GLY A 322 28.82 -44.91 -7.40
CA GLY A 322 27.72 -45.87 -7.55
C GLY A 322 28.07 -47.33 -7.23
N ASP A 323 29.35 -47.64 -7.09
CA ASP A 323 29.82 -49.01 -6.94
C ASP A 323 29.48 -49.61 -5.57
N ALA A 324 29.27 -48.78 -4.55
CA ALA A 324 28.80 -49.23 -3.23
C ALA A 324 27.59 -50.17 -3.34
N GLN A 325 26.69 -49.93 -4.29
CA GLN A 325 25.43 -50.65 -4.41
C GLN A 325 25.48 -51.82 -5.41
N THR A 326 26.51 -51.88 -6.24
CA THR A 326 26.56 -52.77 -7.41
C THR A 326 27.79 -53.67 -7.44
N ALA A 327 28.87 -53.29 -6.76
CA ALA A 327 30.09 -54.07 -6.68
C ALA A 327 29.97 -55.24 -5.69
N GLY A 328 30.97 -56.11 -5.73
CA GLY A 328 31.09 -57.25 -4.82
C GLY A 328 31.51 -56.86 -3.41
N TYR A 329 32.29 -57.71 -2.76
CA TYR A 329 32.74 -57.48 -1.39
C TYR A 329 33.68 -56.28 -1.28
N TRP A 330 33.61 -55.55 -0.16
CA TRP A 330 34.55 -54.49 0.21
C TRP A 330 35.37 -54.93 1.43
N SER A 331 36.69 -54.73 1.38
CA SER A 331 37.61 -55.21 2.43
C SER A 331 38.03 -54.12 3.41
N PHE A 332 38.04 -54.48 4.69
CA PHE A 332 38.39 -53.59 5.78
C PHE A 332 39.26 -54.28 6.83
N CYS A 333 40.14 -53.50 7.44
CA CYS A 333 41.01 -53.90 8.54
C CYS A 333 40.42 -53.45 9.87
N CYS A 334 40.32 -54.39 10.80
CA CYS A 334 39.89 -54.15 12.17
C CYS A 334 41.11 -53.83 13.01
N CYS A 335 41.33 -52.54 13.29
CA CYS A 335 42.50 -52.04 13.98
C CYS A 335 42.14 -51.57 15.39
N ARG A 336 42.84 -52.08 16.39
CA ARG A 336 42.66 -51.72 17.80
C ARG A 336 43.79 -50.81 18.27
N LYS A 337 43.40 -49.79 19.03
CA LYS A 337 44.32 -48.88 19.74
C LYS A 337 44.96 -49.56 20.95
#